data_AF-A0A2I5TD76-F1
#
_entry.id   AF-A0A2I5TD76-F1
#
_cell.length_a   1.000
_cell.length_b   1.000
_cell.length_c   1.000
_cell.angle_alpha   90.00
_cell.angle_beta   90.00
_cell.angle_gamma   90.00
#
_symmetry.space_group_name_H-M   'P 1'
#
loop_
_entity.id
_entity.type
_entity.pdbx_description
1 polymer ?
#
loop_
_entity_poly.entity_id
_entity_poly.type
_entity_poly.pdbx_seq_one_letter_code
_entity_poly.pdbx_strand_id
1 'polypeptide(L)'
;MNLHEQTAQKQSEVMFREYGYVKLTSHKDLAQELADIRTLLQKAMVLEHATIPPYLTMLYSLDEHIDNRVPDVIRSVVIEEMLHFVLVANILNAIGGTPTVNSPDFLPDYPAPLPYGIDDIEIQLHAFSQHAIAQAMQIEHPKHIRPEVIASHVCSDMTIGEFYIYIESRLRAAVATFGESAIFCGDPQRQICPEQFQYNQGSRVITVLNLENAVKAIRLISHQGEGTAHSIWRSEDNELAHYFRFNEIHCERRYTLDDTIASGPTGEPLEIPWHSAVKTHSGAKVSDYPEGEARKAIIRFNRHYCELLENLQTGLTGKPQKLMPAVIAMCSLRDDFRAITANPYPGDSEYHCAPTFEYTPNKTSKPVKSQSLVFANNQVTLEKLQHAYSTGNLQMAMACMAENIIWDISGPLDVPYAGVFYGHEGFSRFWSLMEQTVEFSSVGIDKMFFSDNQAMTYGGEQGITKSTRVPYSYDWAIRYEFNDDHKVTLMRQYFNPMRIQAALAAPHASTLPADLPHPTS
;
A
#
# COMPACT_ATOMS: atom_id res chain seq x y z
N MET A 1 -30.10 -24.68 -30.38
CA MET A 1 -28.74 -24.51 -30.92
C MET A 1 -28.73 -25.06 -32.35
N ASN A 2 -28.52 -24.22 -33.35
CA ASN A 2 -28.51 -24.61 -34.77
C ASN A 2 -27.14 -25.19 -35.19
N LEU A 3 -27.04 -25.96 -36.27
CA LEU A 3 -25.79 -26.57 -36.78
C LEU A 3 -24.65 -25.56 -36.98
N HIS A 4 -24.97 -24.31 -37.34
CA HIS A 4 -23.97 -23.24 -37.50
C HIS A 4 -23.34 -22.83 -36.15
N GLU A 5 -24.14 -22.71 -35.09
CA GLU A 5 -23.65 -22.39 -33.74
C GLU A 5 -22.77 -23.52 -33.20
N GLN A 6 -23.18 -24.78 -33.42
CA GLN A 6 -22.39 -25.95 -33.02
C GLN A 6 -21.06 -26.06 -33.75
N THR A 7 -21.01 -25.62 -35.02
CA THR A 7 -19.77 -25.63 -35.82
C THR A 7 -18.82 -24.53 -35.36
N ALA A 8 -19.33 -23.33 -35.09
CA ALA A 8 -18.54 -22.22 -34.57
C ALA A 8 -17.98 -22.52 -33.17
N GLN A 9 -18.79 -23.12 -32.28
CA GLN A 9 -18.35 -23.55 -30.95
C GLN A 9 -17.20 -24.56 -31.02
N LYS A 10 -17.34 -25.63 -31.82
CA LYS A 10 -16.27 -26.61 -32.03
C LYS A 10 -15.00 -25.99 -32.58
N GLN A 11 -15.11 -24.99 -33.45
CA GLN A 11 -13.95 -24.32 -34.02
C GLN A 11 -13.21 -23.48 -32.96
N SER A 12 -13.94 -22.77 -32.10
CA SER A 12 -13.36 -22.01 -30.98
C SER A 12 -12.67 -22.93 -29.96
N GLU A 13 -13.24 -24.09 -29.66
CA GLU A 13 -12.62 -25.09 -28.77
C GLU A 13 -11.30 -25.63 -29.33
N VAL A 14 -11.27 -25.99 -30.61
CA VAL A 14 -10.04 -26.50 -31.25
C VAL A 14 -8.95 -25.43 -31.25
N MET A 15 -9.30 -24.20 -31.60
CA MET A 15 -8.35 -23.07 -31.62
C MET A 15 -7.82 -22.76 -30.22
N PHE A 16 -8.69 -22.75 -29.20
CA PHE A 16 -8.26 -22.51 -27.83
C PHE A 16 -7.27 -23.58 -27.35
N ARG A 17 -7.52 -24.86 -27.66
CA ARG A 17 -6.59 -25.96 -27.33
C ARG A 17 -5.23 -25.84 -28.02
N GLU A 18 -5.20 -25.30 -29.23
CA GLU A 18 -3.97 -25.17 -30.02
C GLU A 18 -3.13 -23.95 -29.62
N TYR A 19 -3.79 -22.82 -29.32
CA TYR A 19 -3.11 -21.52 -29.18
C TYR A 19 -3.18 -20.91 -27.76
N GLY A 20 -4.08 -21.41 -26.91
CA GLY A 20 -4.34 -20.84 -25.57
C GLY A 20 -5.14 -19.53 -25.57
N TYR A 21 -5.69 -19.12 -26.71
CA TYR A 21 -6.58 -17.95 -26.83
C TYR A 21 -7.64 -18.19 -27.92
N VAL A 22 -8.68 -17.34 -27.95
CA VAL A 22 -9.75 -17.43 -28.94
C VAL A 22 -9.48 -16.44 -30.07
N LYS A 23 -9.45 -16.90 -31.32
CA LYS A 23 -9.23 -16.01 -32.46
C LYS A 23 -10.47 -15.16 -32.73
N LEU A 24 -10.39 -13.86 -32.43
CA LEU A 24 -11.45 -12.89 -32.69
C LEU A 24 -11.13 -12.08 -33.96
N THR A 25 -12.15 -11.43 -34.50
CA THR A 25 -12.01 -10.45 -35.61
C THR A 25 -12.49 -9.11 -35.12
N SER A 26 -11.70 -8.05 -35.31
CA SER A 26 -12.17 -6.69 -35.05
C SER A 26 -12.99 -6.20 -36.24
N HIS A 27 -14.19 -5.70 -35.98
CA HIS A 27 -15.08 -5.11 -36.99
C HIS A 27 -15.29 -3.61 -36.78
N LYS A 28 -14.59 -3.03 -35.81
CA LYS A 28 -14.70 -1.62 -35.42
C LYS A 28 -13.58 -0.82 -36.09
N ASP A 29 -13.66 0.51 -36.05
CA ASP A 29 -12.48 1.32 -36.39
C ASP A 29 -11.46 1.32 -35.24
N LEU A 30 -10.23 1.76 -35.53
CA LEU A 30 -9.12 1.78 -34.58
C LEU A 30 -9.45 2.54 -33.29
N ALA A 31 -10.13 3.68 -33.39
CA ALA A 31 -10.40 4.53 -32.24
C ALA A 31 -11.39 3.87 -31.28
N GLN A 32 -12.46 3.29 -31.82
CA GLN A 32 -13.44 2.55 -31.02
C GLN A 32 -12.85 1.25 -30.45
N GLU A 33 -12.04 0.53 -31.21
CA GLU A 33 -11.39 -0.69 -30.73
C GLU A 33 -10.45 -0.40 -29.55
N LEU A 34 -9.64 0.66 -29.64
CA LEU A 34 -8.79 1.10 -28.53
C LEU A 34 -9.61 1.56 -27.33
N ALA A 35 -10.69 2.32 -27.53
CA ALA A 35 -11.55 2.78 -26.43
C ALA A 35 -12.17 1.60 -25.65
N ASP A 36 -12.64 0.57 -26.37
CA ASP A 36 -13.18 -0.64 -25.76
C ASP A 36 -12.11 -1.40 -24.96
N ILE A 37 -10.94 -1.67 -25.54
CA ILE A 37 -9.88 -2.42 -24.86
C ILE A 37 -9.37 -1.65 -23.64
N ARG A 38 -9.24 -0.32 -23.73
CA ARG A 38 -8.90 0.55 -22.59
C ARG A 38 -9.93 0.44 -21.47
N THR A 39 -11.22 0.34 -21.81
CA THR A 39 -12.29 0.14 -20.83
C THR A 39 -12.18 -1.23 -20.16
N LEU A 40 -11.92 -2.30 -20.93
CA LEU A 40 -11.69 -3.64 -20.38
C LEU A 40 -10.51 -3.65 -19.41
N LEU A 41 -9.39 -3.04 -19.79
CA LEU A 41 -8.20 -2.95 -18.94
C LEU A 41 -8.46 -2.10 -17.68
N GLN A 42 -9.20 -0.99 -17.78
CA GLN A 42 -9.59 -0.22 -16.60
C GLN A 42 -10.47 -1.03 -15.64
N LYS A 43 -11.34 -1.91 -16.15
CA LYS A 43 -12.13 -2.82 -15.33
C LYS A 43 -11.30 -3.98 -14.77
N ALA A 44 -10.31 -4.48 -15.50
CA ALA A 44 -9.30 -5.40 -14.96
C ALA A 44 -8.55 -4.77 -13.79
N MET A 45 -8.17 -3.49 -13.86
CA MET A 45 -7.55 -2.80 -12.72
C MET A 45 -8.48 -2.73 -11.49
N VAL A 46 -9.80 -2.56 -11.68
CA VAL A 46 -10.77 -2.62 -10.59
C VAL A 46 -10.84 -4.04 -10.01
N LEU A 47 -10.79 -5.07 -10.86
CA LEU A 47 -10.78 -6.47 -10.45
C LEU A 47 -9.56 -6.79 -9.57
N GLU A 48 -8.35 -6.51 -10.04
CA GLU A 48 -7.11 -6.74 -9.29
C GLU A 48 -7.06 -5.93 -7.99
N HIS A 49 -7.63 -4.73 -7.98
CA HIS A 49 -7.72 -3.94 -6.75
C HIS A 49 -8.81 -4.46 -5.80
N ALA A 50 -9.87 -5.11 -6.29
CA ALA A 50 -10.98 -5.58 -5.48
C ALA A 50 -10.58 -6.71 -4.50
N THR A 51 -9.48 -7.42 -4.80
CA THR A 51 -8.92 -8.51 -3.99
C THR A 51 -7.96 -7.99 -2.90
N ILE A 52 -7.30 -6.85 -3.12
CA ILE A 52 -6.28 -6.29 -2.22
C ILE A 52 -6.84 -5.95 -0.82
N PRO A 53 -7.91 -5.12 -0.65
CA PRO A 53 -8.45 -4.81 0.69
C PRO A 53 -8.93 -6.02 1.49
N PRO A 54 -9.66 -7.01 0.91
CA PRO A 54 -9.99 -8.25 1.61
C PRO A 54 -8.75 -9.00 2.10
N TYR A 55 -7.72 -9.16 1.27
CA TYR A 55 -6.51 -9.89 1.64
C TYR A 55 -5.66 -9.12 2.68
N LEU A 56 -5.62 -7.79 2.62
CA LEU A 56 -5.04 -6.95 3.67
C LEU A 56 -5.81 -7.05 4.99
N THR A 57 -7.14 -7.06 4.93
CA THR A 57 -8.02 -7.22 6.11
C THR A 57 -7.74 -8.55 6.80
N MET A 58 -7.62 -9.63 6.01
CA MET A 58 -7.21 -10.94 6.49
C MET A 58 -5.79 -10.90 7.08
N LEU A 59 -4.82 -10.31 6.40
CA LEU A 59 -3.42 -10.24 6.87
C LEU A 59 -3.26 -9.47 8.19
N TYR A 60 -3.99 -8.36 8.36
CA TYR A 60 -3.80 -7.45 9.51
C TYR A 60 -4.64 -7.81 10.73
N SER A 61 -5.60 -8.72 10.59
CA SER A 61 -6.39 -9.27 11.71
C SER A 61 -5.81 -10.56 12.30
N LEU A 62 -4.71 -11.06 11.74
CA LEU A 62 -3.95 -12.18 12.29
C LEU A 62 -3.40 -11.87 13.68
N ASP A 63 -3.40 -12.89 14.54
CA ASP A 63 -2.71 -12.88 15.81
C ASP A 63 -1.18 -12.77 15.62
N GLU A 64 -0.49 -12.11 16.54
CA GLU A 64 0.95 -11.89 16.44
C GLU A 64 1.81 -13.12 16.74
N HIS A 65 1.24 -14.16 17.35
CA HIS A 65 1.91 -15.41 17.71
C HIS A 65 1.58 -16.57 16.76
N ILE A 66 0.80 -16.32 15.70
CA ILE A 66 0.55 -17.34 14.68
C ILE A 66 1.85 -17.79 14.03
N ASP A 67 1.88 -19.03 13.54
CA ASP A 67 2.94 -19.53 12.68
C ASP A 67 3.24 -18.55 11.53
N ASN A 68 4.46 -18.01 11.49
CA ASN A 68 4.88 -16.99 10.52
C ASN A 68 4.71 -17.43 9.05
N ARG A 69 4.62 -18.73 8.78
CA ARG A 69 4.35 -19.25 7.43
C ARG A 69 2.98 -18.80 6.90
N VAL A 70 1.99 -18.59 7.78
CA VAL A 70 0.63 -18.14 7.41
C VAL A 70 0.62 -16.68 6.92
N PRO A 71 1.09 -15.67 7.69
CA PRO A 71 1.16 -14.30 7.20
C PRO A 71 2.12 -14.15 6.01
N ASP A 72 3.16 -14.99 5.90
CA ASP A 72 4.05 -14.97 4.73
C ASP A 72 3.32 -15.40 3.45
N VAL A 73 2.47 -16.43 3.52
CA VAL A 73 1.61 -16.85 2.40
C VAL A 73 0.62 -15.75 2.00
N ILE A 74 -0.12 -15.19 2.96
CA ILE A 74 -1.13 -14.17 2.63
C ILE A 74 -0.46 -12.92 2.08
N ARG A 75 0.66 -12.49 2.69
CA ARG A 75 1.42 -11.32 2.24
C ARG A 75 1.98 -11.52 0.83
N SER A 76 2.48 -12.71 0.50
CA SER A 76 3.01 -12.98 -0.84
C SER A 76 1.93 -12.87 -1.91
N VAL A 77 0.70 -13.34 -1.64
CA VAL A 77 -0.45 -13.15 -2.53
C VAL A 77 -0.81 -11.68 -2.67
N VAL A 78 -0.93 -10.92 -1.58
CA VAL A 78 -1.21 -9.47 -1.62
C VAL A 78 -0.21 -8.71 -2.50
N ILE A 79 1.08 -9.05 -2.41
CA ILE A 79 2.13 -8.44 -3.23
C ILE A 79 1.96 -8.80 -4.71
N GLU A 80 1.55 -10.03 -5.02
CA GLU A 80 1.28 -10.47 -6.38
C GLU A 80 0.03 -9.79 -6.96
N GLU A 81 -1.04 -9.59 -6.19
CA GLU A 81 -2.20 -8.80 -6.63
C GLU A 81 -1.81 -7.33 -6.94
N MET A 82 -0.93 -6.74 -6.12
CA MET A 82 -0.37 -5.40 -6.40
C MET A 82 0.47 -5.39 -7.68
N LEU A 83 1.22 -6.47 -7.94
CA LEU A 83 1.96 -6.65 -9.20
C LEU A 83 0.99 -6.75 -10.38
N HIS A 84 -0.10 -7.52 -10.27
CA HIS A 84 -1.10 -7.69 -11.31
C HIS A 84 -1.74 -6.35 -11.66
N PHE A 85 -2.17 -5.60 -10.64
CA PHE A 85 -2.66 -4.24 -10.78
C PHE A 85 -1.70 -3.32 -11.59
N VAL A 86 -0.39 -3.37 -11.29
CA VAL A 86 0.63 -2.60 -12.01
C VAL A 86 0.83 -3.11 -13.45
N LEU A 87 0.79 -4.43 -13.67
CA LEU A 87 0.92 -5.03 -15.00
C LEU A 87 -0.24 -4.61 -15.91
N VAL A 88 -1.49 -4.63 -15.40
CA VAL A 88 -2.65 -4.14 -16.15
C VAL A 88 -2.51 -2.66 -16.48
N ALA A 89 -2.02 -1.84 -15.54
CA ALA A 89 -1.73 -0.42 -15.78
C ALA A 89 -0.68 -0.21 -16.88
N ASN A 90 0.39 -1.02 -16.90
CA ASN A 90 1.40 -0.99 -17.95
C ASN A 90 0.80 -1.33 -19.33
N ILE A 91 -0.05 -2.34 -19.43
CA ILE A 91 -0.75 -2.69 -20.68
C ILE A 91 -1.65 -1.51 -21.12
N LEU A 92 -2.42 -0.93 -20.19
CA LEU A 92 -3.30 0.20 -20.47
C LEU A 92 -2.51 1.42 -20.99
N ASN A 93 -1.40 1.76 -20.33
CA ASN A 93 -0.51 2.83 -20.77
C ASN A 93 0.09 2.53 -22.15
N ALA A 94 0.51 1.28 -22.41
CA ALA A 94 1.16 0.88 -23.66
C ALA A 94 0.26 1.06 -24.88
N ILE A 95 -1.06 0.89 -24.71
CA ILE A 95 -2.04 1.14 -25.77
C ILE A 95 -2.57 2.58 -25.80
N GLY A 96 -1.88 3.52 -25.14
CA GLY A 96 -2.22 4.94 -25.11
C GLY A 96 -3.39 5.30 -24.20
N GLY A 97 -3.79 4.40 -23.29
CA GLY A 97 -4.74 4.69 -22.23
C GLY A 97 -4.12 5.48 -21.08
N THR A 98 -4.91 5.81 -20.08
CA THR A 98 -4.44 6.46 -18.84
C THR A 98 -5.22 5.83 -17.68
N PRO A 99 -4.55 5.06 -16.80
CA PRO A 99 -5.18 4.51 -15.61
C PRO A 99 -5.90 5.57 -14.78
N THR A 100 -7.09 5.25 -14.29
CA THR A 100 -7.84 6.05 -13.32
C THR A 100 -8.09 5.21 -12.08
N VAL A 101 -7.39 5.50 -10.99
CA VAL A 101 -7.34 4.66 -9.78
C VAL A 101 -7.66 5.41 -8.50
N ASN A 102 -7.82 6.73 -8.56
CA ASN A 102 -8.14 7.59 -7.42
C ASN A 102 -9.56 8.19 -7.52
N SER A 103 -10.51 7.40 -8.02
CA SER A 103 -11.89 7.85 -8.25
C SER A 103 -12.88 6.98 -7.47
N PRO A 104 -14.08 7.50 -7.14
CA PRO A 104 -15.10 6.70 -6.46
C PRO A 104 -15.50 5.46 -7.26
N ASP A 105 -15.50 5.54 -8.60
CA ASP A 105 -15.87 4.42 -9.48
C ASP A 105 -14.80 3.31 -9.54
N PHE A 106 -13.60 3.58 -9.02
CA PHE A 106 -12.51 2.61 -8.96
C PHE A 106 -12.53 1.78 -7.67
N LEU A 107 -12.89 2.40 -6.53
CA LEU A 107 -12.87 1.77 -5.22
C LEU A 107 -14.19 1.04 -4.95
N PRO A 108 -14.21 -0.30 -4.78
CA PRO A 108 -15.45 -1.02 -4.51
C PRO A 108 -16.08 -0.62 -3.17
N ASP A 109 -17.41 -0.54 -3.13
CA ASP A 109 -18.17 -0.23 -1.93
C ASP A 109 -18.51 -1.50 -1.12
N TYR A 110 -17.51 -2.17 -0.56
CA TYR A 110 -17.64 -3.51 0.05
C TYR A 110 -18.75 -3.63 1.12
N PRO A 111 -19.58 -4.69 1.14
CA PRO A 111 -19.57 -5.82 0.21
C PRO A 111 -19.90 -5.43 -1.23
N ALA A 112 -19.14 -5.95 -2.19
CA ALA A 112 -19.26 -5.53 -3.58
C ALA A 112 -19.06 -6.72 -4.54
N PRO A 113 -19.80 -6.77 -5.66
CA PRO A 113 -19.56 -7.75 -6.71
C PRO A 113 -18.26 -7.43 -7.46
N LEU A 114 -17.67 -8.45 -8.08
CA LEU A 114 -16.60 -8.24 -9.06
C LEU A 114 -17.13 -7.51 -10.32
N PRO A 115 -16.26 -6.76 -11.03
CA PRO A 115 -16.64 -6.11 -12.29
C PRO A 115 -17.30 -7.08 -13.27
N TYR A 116 -18.31 -6.59 -14.01
CA TYR A 116 -19.11 -7.37 -14.97
C TYR A 116 -19.90 -8.55 -14.37
N GLY A 117 -20.00 -8.66 -13.04
CA GLY A 117 -20.63 -9.83 -12.40
C GLY A 117 -19.79 -11.08 -12.59
N ILE A 118 -18.47 -10.93 -12.75
CA ILE A 118 -17.55 -12.06 -12.86
C ILE A 118 -17.77 -12.99 -11.66
N ASP A 119 -18.02 -14.25 -11.97
CA ASP A 119 -18.27 -15.34 -11.02
C ASP A 119 -19.44 -15.19 -10.05
N ASP A 120 -20.25 -14.13 -10.16
CA ASP A 120 -21.38 -13.82 -9.26
C ASP A 120 -20.98 -13.83 -7.76
N ILE A 121 -19.73 -13.42 -7.47
CA ILE A 121 -19.18 -13.39 -6.11
C ILE A 121 -19.35 -11.98 -5.54
N GLU A 122 -19.95 -11.88 -4.35
CA GLU A 122 -19.91 -10.67 -3.53
C GLU A 122 -18.73 -10.74 -2.56
N ILE A 123 -17.76 -9.85 -2.73
CA ILE A 123 -16.54 -9.79 -1.94
C ILE A 123 -16.80 -9.03 -0.64
N GLN A 124 -16.46 -9.64 0.49
CA GLN A 124 -16.53 -9.01 1.81
C GLN A 124 -15.15 -8.82 2.45
N LEU A 125 -15.07 -7.94 3.44
CA LEU A 125 -13.87 -7.66 4.22
C LEU A 125 -13.78 -8.56 5.45
N HIS A 126 -13.71 -9.88 5.23
CA HIS A 126 -13.56 -10.83 6.33
C HIS A 126 -12.19 -10.69 7.02
N ALA A 127 -12.20 -10.56 8.35
CA ALA A 127 -11.00 -10.82 9.15
C ALA A 127 -10.56 -12.30 9.04
N PHE A 128 -9.31 -12.58 9.39
CA PHE A 128 -8.71 -13.90 9.28
C PHE A 128 -9.58 -14.95 9.97
N SER A 129 -10.10 -15.85 9.16
CA SER A 129 -11.06 -16.87 9.54
C SER A 129 -11.15 -17.90 8.42
N GLN A 130 -11.78 -19.04 8.71
CA GLN A 130 -12.08 -20.04 7.68
C GLN A 130 -12.97 -19.46 6.56
N HIS A 131 -13.83 -18.48 6.86
CA HIS A 131 -14.65 -17.78 5.86
C HIS A 131 -13.80 -16.90 4.94
N ALA A 132 -12.83 -16.15 5.49
CA ALA A 132 -11.92 -15.35 4.68
C ALA A 132 -11.10 -16.21 3.71
N ILE A 133 -10.58 -17.35 4.19
CA ILE A 133 -9.83 -18.30 3.36
C ILE A 133 -10.71 -18.96 2.32
N ALA A 134 -11.94 -19.34 2.67
CA ALA A 134 -12.90 -19.89 1.71
C ALA A 134 -13.26 -18.88 0.60
N GLN A 135 -13.49 -17.60 0.96
CA GLN A 135 -13.73 -16.54 -0.03
C GLN A 135 -12.53 -16.35 -0.95
N ALA A 136 -11.31 -16.30 -0.40
CA ALA A 136 -10.09 -16.19 -1.20
C ALA A 136 -9.92 -17.38 -2.14
N MET A 137 -10.13 -18.62 -1.66
CA MET A 137 -10.13 -19.80 -2.53
C MET A 137 -11.22 -19.76 -3.60
N GLN A 138 -12.39 -19.19 -3.32
CA GLN A 138 -13.47 -19.05 -4.31
C GLN A 138 -13.12 -18.04 -5.41
N ILE A 139 -12.48 -16.94 -5.04
CA ILE A 139 -11.97 -15.92 -5.98
C ILE A 139 -10.91 -16.54 -6.88
N GLU A 140 -9.92 -17.21 -6.30
CA GLU A 140 -8.77 -17.75 -7.04
C GLU A 140 -9.03 -19.12 -7.70
N HIS A 141 -10.23 -19.68 -7.56
CA HIS A 141 -10.49 -21.05 -7.99
C HIS A 141 -10.27 -21.21 -9.51
N PRO A 142 -9.37 -22.12 -9.96
CA PRO A 142 -9.17 -22.35 -11.38
C PRO A 142 -10.43 -22.90 -12.04
N LYS A 143 -10.97 -22.16 -13.01
CA LYS A 143 -12.22 -22.56 -13.68
C LYS A 143 -11.97 -23.10 -15.08
N HIS A 144 -12.94 -23.89 -15.56
CA HIS A 144 -12.91 -24.36 -16.93
C HIS A 144 -13.21 -23.20 -17.88
N ILE A 145 -12.28 -22.93 -18.79
CA ILE A 145 -12.45 -21.90 -19.82
C ILE A 145 -13.46 -22.38 -20.86
N ARG A 146 -14.48 -21.56 -21.14
CA ARG A 146 -15.49 -21.75 -22.19
C ARG A 146 -15.20 -20.83 -23.38
N PRO A 147 -14.58 -21.32 -24.46
CA PRO A 147 -14.18 -20.50 -25.60
C PRO A 147 -15.35 -19.77 -26.29
N GLU A 148 -16.56 -20.34 -26.23
CA GLU A 148 -17.78 -19.74 -26.78
C GLU A 148 -18.23 -18.48 -26.04
N VAL A 149 -18.01 -18.40 -24.73
CA VAL A 149 -18.32 -17.21 -23.93
C VAL A 149 -17.40 -16.07 -24.35
N ILE A 150 -16.12 -16.35 -24.52
CA ILE A 150 -15.11 -15.41 -25.01
C ILE A 150 -15.45 -14.93 -26.43
N ALA A 151 -15.86 -15.85 -27.32
CA ALA A 151 -16.25 -15.54 -28.69
C ALA A 151 -17.53 -14.69 -28.79
N SER A 152 -18.38 -14.66 -27.75
CA SER A 152 -19.63 -13.89 -27.75
C SER A 152 -19.42 -12.37 -27.65
N HIS A 153 -18.23 -11.92 -27.23
CA HIS A 153 -17.90 -10.54 -26.88
C HIS A 153 -18.71 -9.93 -25.72
N VAL A 154 -19.59 -10.71 -25.08
CA VAL A 154 -20.38 -10.29 -23.93
C VAL A 154 -19.60 -10.61 -22.65
N CYS A 155 -19.21 -9.57 -21.90
CA CYS A 155 -18.37 -9.73 -20.70
C CYS A 155 -19.14 -10.17 -19.45
N SER A 156 -20.48 -10.26 -19.49
CA SER A 156 -21.25 -10.80 -18.36
C SER A 156 -21.02 -12.31 -18.24
N ASP A 157 -21.08 -12.82 -17.01
CA ASP A 157 -21.00 -14.26 -16.71
C ASP A 157 -19.67 -14.93 -17.09
N MET A 158 -18.59 -14.14 -17.23
CA MET A 158 -17.23 -14.64 -17.42
C MET A 158 -16.60 -15.04 -16.07
N THR A 159 -15.68 -16.00 -16.12
CA THR A 159 -14.68 -16.23 -15.07
C THR A 159 -13.52 -15.22 -15.20
N ILE A 160 -12.71 -15.05 -14.15
CA ILE A 160 -11.52 -14.18 -14.20
C ILE A 160 -10.58 -14.60 -15.35
N GLY A 161 -10.30 -15.89 -15.49
CA GLY A 161 -9.49 -16.44 -16.57
C GLY A 161 -10.07 -16.21 -17.96
N GLU A 162 -11.38 -16.39 -18.15
CA GLU A 162 -12.05 -16.07 -19.42
C GLU A 162 -11.95 -14.58 -19.76
N PHE A 163 -12.07 -13.71 -18.76
CA PHE A 163 -11.94 -12.25 -18.94
C PHE A 163 -10.53 -11.86 -19.40
N TYR A 164 -9.48 -12.44 -18.83
CA TYR A 164 -8.10 -12.19 -19.27
C TYR A 164 -7.79 -12.77 -20.64
N ILE A 165 -8.29 -13.97 -20.96
CA ILE A 165 -8.16 -14.54 -22.30
C ILE A 165 -8.93 -13.69 -23.33
N TYR A 166 -10.07 -13.11 -22.94
CA TYR A 166 -10.79 -12.17 -23.80
C TYR A 166 -9.98 -10.91 -24.09
N ILE A 167 -9.33 -10.31 -23.10
CA ILE A 167 -8.42 -9.17 -23.28
C ILE A 167 -7.25 -9.56 -24.21
N GLU A 168 -6.59 -10.69 -23.98
CA GLU A 168 -5.52 -11.19 -24.88
C GLU A 168 -6.03 -11.34 -26.32
N SER A 169 -7.20 -11.96 -26.48
CA SER A 169 -7.81 -12.23 -27.78
C SER A 169 -8.16 -10.94 -28.53
N ARG A 170 -8.66 -9.92 -27.82
CA ARG A 170 -8.95 -8.58 -28.37
C ARG A 170 -7.68 -7.86 -28.80
N LEU A 171 -6.63 -7.86 -27.98
CA LEU A 171 -5.34 -7.25 -28.33
C LEU A 171 -4.74 -7.89 -29.59
N ARG A 172 -4.76 -9.22 -29.68
CA ARG A 172 -4.28 -9.95 -30.88
C ARG A 172 -5.09 -9.60 -32.13
N ALA A 173 -6.42 -9.56 -32.03
CA ALA A 173 -7.28 -9.21 -33.14
C ALA A 173 -7.06 -7.76 -33.61
N ALA A 174 -6.87 -6.83 -32.68
CA ALA A 174 -6.59 -5.43 -32.98
C ALA A 174 -5.23 -5.28 -33.69
N VAL A 175 -4.18 -5.96 -33.21
CA VAL A 175 -2.85 -5.95 -33.86
C VAL A 175 -2.90 -6.56 -35.25
N ALA A 176 -3.62 -7.67 -35.44
CA ALA A 176 -3.76 -8.30 -36.75
C ALA A 176 -4.49 -7.39 -37.75
N THR A 177 -5.40 -6.53 -37.28
CA THR A 177 -6.22 -5.65 -38.13
C THR A 177 -5.52 -4.33 -38.44
N PHE A 178 -4.90 -3.70 -37.45
CA PHE A 178 -4.38 -2.33 -37.54
C PHE A 178 -2.86 -2.22 -37.52
N GLY A 179 -2.15 -3.32 -37.22
CA GLY A 179 -0.71 -3.35 -37.03
C GLY A 179 -0.30 -3.00 -35.59
N GLU A 180 0.83 -3.55 -35.15
CA GLU A 180 1.29 -3.45 -33.76
C GLU A 180 1.57 -2.01 -33.32
N SER A 181 2.20 -1.20 -34.18
CA SER A 181 2.51 0.20 -33.88
C SER A 181 1.28 1.09 -33.72
N ALA A 182 0.16 0.74 -34.35
CA ALA A 182 -1.10 1.46 -34.19
C ALA A 182 -1.76 1.16 -32.85
N ILE A 183 -1.62 -0.07 -32.35
CA ILE A 183 -2.20 -0.51 -31.07
C ILE A 183 -1.33 -0.06 -29.90
N PHE A 184 -0.03 -0.35 -29.96
CA PHE A 184 0.94 0.01 -28.92
C PHE A 184 1.50 1.43 -29.16
N CYS A 185 0.60 2.40 -29.16
CA CYS A 185 0.87 3.81 -29.43
C CYS A 185 1.11 4.68 -28.19
N GLY A 186 1.19 4.06 -27.01
CA GLY A 186 1.38 4.73 -25.73
C GLY A 186 2.77 5.33 -25.54
N ASP A 187 2.88 6.25 -24.58
CA ASP A 187 4.16 6.85 -24.19
C ASP A 187 4.99 5.87 -23.35
N PRO A 188 6.18 5.43 -23.83
CA PRO A 188 7.04 4.51 -23.09
C PRO A 188 7.50 5.05 -21.72
N GLN A 189 7.52 6.38 -21.52
CA GLN A 189 7.90 6.98 -20.24
C GLN A 189 6.87 6.76 -19.12
N ARG A 190 5.67 6.30 -19.47
CA ARG A 190 4.61 5.96 -18.51
C ARG A 190 4.66 4.51 -18.04
N GLN A 191 5.57 3.70 -18.59
CA GLN A 191 5.75 2.33 -18.13
C GLN A 191 6.40 2.31 -16.75
N ILE A 192 5.94 1.40 -15.91
CA ILE A 192 6.62 1.03 -14.67
C ILE A 192 7.66 -0.03 -15.01
N CYS A 193 8.91 0.23 -14.64
CA CYS A 193 10.04 -0.67 -14.90
C CYS A 193 10.32 -1.58 -13.69
N PRO A 194 10.98 -2.73 -13.88
CA PRO A 194 11.33 -3.66 -12.81
C PRO A 194 12.07 -3.01 -11.62
N GLU A 195 12.88 -1.97 -11.88
CA GLU A 195 13.65 -1.25 -10.85
C GLU A 195 12.78 -0.50 -9.86
N GLN A 196 11.52 -0.22 -10.22
CA GLN A 196 10.59 0.59 -9.43
C GLN A 196 9.63 -0.26 -8.60
N PHE A 197 9.63 -1.59 -8.79
CA PHE A 197 8.79 -2.54 -8.08
C PHE A 197 9.62 -3.81 -7.78
N GLN A 198 10.51 -3.70 -6.80
CA GLN A 198 11.38 -4.80 -6.34
C GLN A 198 10.91 -5.30 -4.98
N TYR A 199 9.85 -6.12 -4.96
CA TYR A 199 9.28 -6.62 -3.71
C TYR A 199 9.48 -8.13 -3.48
N ASN A 200 9.75 -8.91 -4.54
CA ASN A 200 10.01 -10.35 -4.44
C ASN A 200 11.21 -10.80 -5.30
N GLN A 201 11.85 -11.89 -4.86
CA GLN A 201 12.93 -12.57 -5.60
C GLN A 201 12.42 -13.35 -6.83
N GLY A 202 11.12 -13.69 -6.90
CA GLY A 202 10.53 -14.58 -7.91
C GLY A 202 9.95 -13.90 -9.16
N SER A 203 9.06 -12.90 -9.01
CA SER A 203 8.35 -12.27 -10.14
C SER A 203 8.56 -10.76 -10.21
N ARG A 204 8.80 -10.24 -11.42
CA ARG A 204 9.11 -8.83 -11.69
C ARG A 204 8.05 -8.20 -12.58
N VAL A 205 7.83 -6.90 -12.42
CA VAL A 205 7.02 -6.11 -13.36
C VAL A 205 7.57 -6.27 -14.77
N ILE A 206 6.66 -6.45 -15.74
CA ILE A 206 6.99 -6.51 -17.16
C ILE A 206 6.71 -5.14 -17.76
N THR A 207 7.73 -4.52 -18.34
CA THR A 207 7.56 -3.34 -19.19
C THR A 207 6.86 -3.75 -20.48
N VAL A 208 5.74 -3.10 -20.82
CA VAL A 208 4.92 -3.47 -21.97
C VAL A 208 5.09 -2.45 -23.09
N LEU A 209 5.74 -2.86 -24.17
CA LEU A 209 5.98 -2.00 -25.35
C LEU A 209 5.38 -2.56 -26.64
N ASN A 210 4.91 -3.81 -26.61
CA ASN A 210 4.42 -4.53 -27.78
C ASN A 210 3.46 -5.66 -27.36
N LEU A 211 2.91 -6.37 -28.34
CA LEU A 211 1.94 -7.44 -28.11
C LEU A 211 2.57 -8.60 -27.32
N GLU A 212 3.81 -8.95 -27.61
CA GLU A 212 4.51 -10.02 -26.92
C GLU A 212 4.61 -9.74 -25.41
N ASN A 213 4.99 -8.52 -25.03
CA ASN A 213 5.06 -8.13 -23.62
C ASN A 213 3.68 -8.11 -22.95
N ALA A 214 2.65 -7.61 -23.65
CA ALA A 214 1.29 -7.57 -23.12
C ALA A 214 0.73 -8.97 -22.86
N VAL A 215 0.94 -9.90 -23.80
CA VAL A 215 0.55 -11.31 -23.65
C VAL A 215 1.30 -11.95 -22.48
N LYS A 216 2.61 -11.70 -22.34
CA LYS A 216 3.39 -12.21 -21.20
C LYS A 216 2.85 -11.69 -19.88
N ALA A 217 2.51 -10.41 -19.80
CA ALA A 217 1.91 -9.79 -18.61
C ALA A 217 0.54 -10.41 -18.26
N ILE A 218 -0.37 -10.55 -19.24
CA ILE A 218 -1.69 -11.17 -19.03
C ILE A 218 -1.54 -12.61 -18.54
N ARG A 219 -0.67 -13.40 -19.16
CA ARG A 219 -0.46 -14.79 -18.76
C ARG A 219 0.19 -14.92 -17.39
N LEU A 220 1.08 -14.01 -17.02
CA LEU A 220 1.66 -13.97 -15.68
C LEU A 220 0.57 -13.75 -14.62
N ILE A 221 -0.33 -12.80 -14.84
CA ILE A 221 -1.48 -12.52 -13.96
C ILE A 221 -2.32 -13.80 -13.79
N SER A 222 -2.79 -14.39 -14.89
CA SER A 222 -3.65 -15.58 -14.83
C SER A 222 -2.96 -16.80 -14.22
N HIS A 223 -1.66 -17.02 -14.48
CA HIS A 223 -0.92 -18.15 -13.91
C HIS A 223 -0.63 -17.97 -12.41
N GLN A 224 -0.51 -16.74 -11.92
CA GLN A 224 -0.27 -16.49 -10.49
C GLN A 224 -1.55 -16.61 -9.67
N GLY A 225 -2.67 -16.03 -10.13
CA GLY A 225 -3.97 -16.14 -9.47
C GLY A 225 -4.51 -17.57 -9.48
N GLU A 226 -5.13 -17.96 -10.60
CA GLU A 226 -5.83 -19.24 -10.74
C GLU A 226 -4.90 -20.45 -10.92
N GLY A 227 -3.70 -20.24 -11.47
CA GLY A 227 -2.82 -21.33 -11.89
C GLY A 227 -3.40 -22.08 -13.09
N THR A 228 -3.42 -23.42 -13.04
CA THR A 228 -4.03 -24.23 -14.09
C THR A 228 -4.89 -25.33 -13.48
N ALA A 229 -5.94 -25.77 -14.19
CA ALA A 229 -6.78 -26.89 -13.76
C ALA A 229 -6.03 -28.24 -13.65
N HIS A 230 -4.77 -28.32 -14.07
CA HIS A 230 -4.02 -29.57 -14.20
C HIS A 230 -2.69 -29.58 -13.41
N SER A 231 -2.28 -28.47 -12.82
CA SER A 231 -1.01 -28.36 -12.07
C SER A 231 -1.16 -27.47 -10.85
N ILE A 232 -0.62 -27.93 -9.72
CA ILE A 232 -0.44 -27.16 -8.48
C ILE A 232 0.69 -26.14 -8.63
N TRP A 233 1.76 -26.54 -9.34
CA TRP A 233 3.01 -25.81 -9.43
C TRP A 233 3.08 -24.99 -10.72
N ARG A 234 3.61 -23.77 -10.61
CA ARG A 234 4.01 -22.94 -11.74
C ARG A 234 5.30 -23.51 -12.33
N SER A 235 5.31 -23.75 -13.64
CA SER A 235 6.40 -24.44 -14.33
C SER A 235 7.71 -23.65 -14.43
N GLU A 236 7.67 -22.34 -14.21
CA GLU A 236 8.84 -21.46 -14.40
C GLU A 236 9.68 -21.30 -13.14
N ASP A 237 9.05 -21.31 -11.96
CA ASP A 237 9.68 -21.00 -10.67
C ASP A 237 9.36 -22.03 -9.57
N ASN A 238 8.56 -23.06 -9.85
CA ASN A 238 8.04 -24.00 -8.86
C ASN A 238 7.32 -23.31 -7.69
N GLU A 239 6.70 -22.15 -7.95
CA GLU A 239 5.84 -21.50 -6.97
C GLU A 239 4.39 -21.99 -7.08
N LEU A 240 3.66 -21.95 -5.97
CA LEU A 240 2.22 -22.23 -5.95
C LEU A 240 1.44 -21.05 -6.50
N ALA A 241 0.36 -21.31 -7.25
CA ALA A 241 -0.66 -20.31 -7.57
C ALA A 241 -1.50 -19.96 -6.31
N HIS A 242 -2.20 -18.84 -6.33
CA HIS A 242 -2.87 -18.28 -5.15
C HIS A 242 -3.91 -19.23 -4.55
N TYR A 243 -4.71 -19.89 -5.39
CA TYR A 243 -5.66 -20.90 -4.93
C TYR A 243 -5.00 -21.95 -4.03
N PHE A 244 -3.87 -22.52 -4.48
CA PHE A 244 -3.17 -23.56 -3.75
C PHE A 244 -2.48 -23.02 -2.49
N ARG A 245 -1.99 -21.78 -2.53
CA ARG A 245 -1.46 -21.09 -1.33
C ARG A 245 -2.53 -20.94 -0.24
N PHE A 246 -3.73 -20.49 -0.60
CA PHE A 246 -4.84 -20.43 0.36
C PHE A 246 -5.32 -21.82 0.77
N ASN A 247 -5.26 -22.81 -0.13
CA ASN A 247 -5.58 -24.19 0.19
C ASN A 247 -4.64 -24.79 1.24
N GLU A 248 -3.36 -24.39 1.29
CA GLU A 248 -2.45 -24.82 2.38
C GLU A 248 -2.98 -24.38 3.75
N ILE A 249 -3.46 -23.14 3.85
CA ILE A 249 -4.01 -22.60 5.09
C ILE A 249 -5.34 -23.29 5.41
N HIS A 250 -6.19 -23.53 4.41
CA HIS A 250 -7.45 -24.24 4.56
C HIS A 250 -7.27 -25.68 5.07
N CYS A 251 -6.31 -26.40 4.52
CA CYS A 251 -5.96 -27.77 4.93
C CYS A 251 -5.02 -27.81 6.14
N GLU A 252 -4.61 -26.66 6.67
CA GLU A 252 -3.64 -26.53 7.76
C GLU A 252 -2.34 -27.32 7.49
N ARG A 253 -1.88 -27.31 6.24
CA ARG A 253 -0.76 -28.14 5.78
C ARG A 253 -0.13 -27.62 4.50
N ARG A 254 1.20 -27.69 4.41
CA ARG A 254 1.98 -27.29 3.24
C ARG A 254 1.96 -28.33 2.12
N TYR A 255 2.07 -27.87 0.88
CA TYR A 255 2.35 -28.73 -0.27
C TYR A 255 3.83 -29.16 -0.30
N THR A 256 4.06 -30.34 -0.87
CA THR A 256 5.37 -30.86 -1.28
C THR A 256 5.38 -31.08 -2.79
N LEU A 257 6.57 -31.10 -3.41
CA LEU A 257 6.69 -31.17 -4.87
C LEU A 257 6.02 -32.41 -5.50
N ASP A 258 5.85 -33.49 -4.73
CA ASP A 258 5.20 -34.73 -5.18
C ASP A 258 3.66 -34.69 -5.08
N ASP A 259 3.10 -33.65 -4.46
CA ASP A 259 1.66 -33.51 -4.33
C ASP A 259 0.98 -33.21 -5.67
N THR A 260 -0.25 -33.72 -5.80
CA THR A 260 -1.13 -33.54 -6.94
C THR A 260 -2.44 -32.88 -6.50
N ILE A 261 -3.19 -32.30 -7.45
CA ILE A 261 -4.51 -31.72 -7.15
C ILE A 261 -5.40 -32.73 -6.40
N ALA A 262 -5.32 -34.01 -6.76
CA ALA A 262 -6.10 -35.08 -6.16
C ALA A 262 -5.62 -35.48 -4.75
N SER A 263 -4.32 -35.41 -4.47
CA SER A 263 -3.80 -35.76 -3.14
C SER A 263 -4.02 -34.65 -2.12
N GLY A 264 -4.07 -33.39 -2.57
CA GLY A 264 -3.97 -32.24 -1.67
C GLY A 264 -2.57 -32.14 -1.03
N PRO A 265 -2.39 -31.20 -0.08
CA PRO A 265 -1.10 -31.00 0.59
C PRO A 265 -0.79 -32.13 1.57
N THR A 266 0.40 -32.72 1.49
CA THR A 266 0.84 -33.80 2.39
C THR A 266 2.05 -33.44 3.26
N GLY A 267 2.57 -32.21 3.11
CA GLY A 267 3.78 -31.72 3.78
C GLY A 267 3.59 -31.37 5.25
N GLU A 268 4.41 -30.42 5.71
CA GLU A 268 4.42 -30.00 7.11
C GLU A 268 3.08 -29.41 7.54
N PRO A 269 2.56 -29.77 8.74
CA PRO A 269 1.36 -29.14 9.28
C PRO A 269 1.61 -27.65 9.58
N LEU A 270 0.55 -26.85 9.46
CA LEU A 270 0.48 -25.46 9.87
C LEU A 270 -0.38 -25.37 11.13
N GLU A 271 0.17 -24.88 12.24
CA GLU A 271 -0.61 -24.67 13.46
C GLU A 271 -1.36 -23.34 13.37
N ILE A 272 -2.68 -23.41 13.23
CA ILE A 272 -3.53 -22.23 13.01
C ILE A 272 -4.55 -22.10 14.15
N PRO A 273 -4.29 -21.26 15.16
CA PRO A 273 -5.24 -20.98 16.23
C PRO A 273 -6.31 -19.99 15.73
N TRP A 274 -7.27 -20.46 14.92
CA TRP A 274 -8.32 -19.64 14.30
C TRP A 274 -9.05 -18.69 15.27
N HIS A 275 -9.21 -19.12 16.53
CA HIS A 275 -9.91 -18.37 17.56
C HIS A 275 -9.12 -17.18 18.14
N SER A 276 -7.81 -17.12 17.91
CA SER A 276 -6.94 -16.04 18.38
C SER A 276 -6.96 -14.81 17.47
N ALA A 277 -7.42 -14.96 16.23
CA ALA A 277 -7.52 -13.84 15.31
C ALA A 277 -8.58 -12.83 15.75
N VAL A 278 -8.36 -11.56 15.41
CA VAL A 278 -9.31 -10.49 15.72
C VAL A 278 -10.59 -10.71 14.92
N LYS A 279 -11.74 -10.74 15.59
CA LYS A 279 -13.05 -10.84 14.94
C LYS A 279 -13.57 -9.45 14.55
N THR A 280 -14.03 -9.30 13.32
CA THR A 280 -14.64 -8.06 12.80
C THR A 280 -15.91 -8.37 12.02
N HIS A 281 -16.81 -7.39 11.91
CA HIS A 281 -17.98 -7.50 11.02
C HIS A 281 -17.54 -7.22 9.57
N SER A 282 -17.69 -8.20 8.69
CA SER A 282 -17.13 -8.18 7.32
C SER A 282 -17.80 -7.19 6.36
N GLY A 283 -19.00 -6.73 6.70
CA GLY A 283 -19.76 -5.73 5.94
C GLY A 283 -19.93 -4.40 6.67
N ALA A 284 -19.13 -4.13 7.71
CA ALA A 284 -19.26 -2.88 8.46
C ALA A 284 -18.96 -1.66 7.58
N LYS A 285 -19.76 -0.60 7.77
CA LYS A 285 -19.60 0.71 7.15
C LYS A 285 -19.30 1.76 8.19
N VAL A 286 -18.73 2.90 7.79
CA VAL A 286 -18.51 4.07 8.66
C VAL A 286 -19.80 4.56 9.31
N SER A 287 -20.95 4.36 8.67
CA SER A 287 -22.28 4.69 9.22
C SER A 287 -22.70 3.81 10.40
N ASP A 288 -22.14 2.62 10.54
CA ASP A 288 -22.52 1.67 11.60
C ASP A 288 -21.86 2.03 12.94
N TYR A 289 -20.81 2.86 12.91
CA TYR A 289 -20.12 3.34 14.09
C TYR A 289 -20.75 4.65 14.59
N PRO A 290 -21.07 4.76 15.90
CA PRO A 290 -21.53 6.02 16.48
C PRO A 290 -20.44 7.09 16.42
N GLU A 291 -20.85 8.36 16.54
CA GLU A 291 -19.90 9.47 16.64
C GLU A 291 -18.93 9.26 17.80
N GLY A 292 -17.63 9.34 17.52
CA GLY A 292 -16.58 9.06 18.50
C GLY A 292 -15.22 8.79 17.87
N GLU A 293 -14.25 8.42 18.70
CA GLU A 293 -12.86 8.24 18.26
C GLU A 293 -12.68 7.05 17.29
N ALA A 294 -13.41 5.96 17.47
CA ALA A 294 -13.38 4.81 16.56
C ALA A 294 -13.83 5.21 15.14
N ARG A 295 -14.99 5.89 15.02
CA ARG A 295 -15.49 6.40 13.73
C ARG A 295 -14.49 7.36 13.08
N LYS A 296 -13.92 8.29 13.85
CA LYS A 296 -12.89 9.21 13.35
C LYS A 296 -11.64 8.48 12.87
N ALA A 297 -11.19 7.44 13.57
CA ALA A 297 -10.05 6.64 13.18
C ALA A 297 -10.29 5.91 11.86
N ILE A 298 -11.48 5.31 11.67
CA ILE A 298 -11.86 4.65 10.42
C ILE A 298 -11.90 5.66 9.26
N ILE A 299 -12.49 6.85 9.47
CA ILE A 299 -12.48 7.92 8.45
C ILE A 299 -11.05 8.36 8.11
N ARG A 300 -10.14 8.45 9.09
CA ARG A 300 -8.73 8.76 8.83
C ARG A 300 -8.06 7.66 8.01
N PHE A 301 -8.27 6.38 8.36
CA PHE A 301 -7.76 5.26 7.58
C PHE A 301 -8.26 5.33 6.12
N ASN A 302 -9.56 5.51 5.92
CA ASN A 302 -10.14 5.57 4.58
C ASN A 302 -9.55 6.74 3.76
N ARG A 303 -9.27 7.87 4.41
CA ARG A 303 -8.55 8.98 3.76
C ARG A 303 -7.12 8.63 3.41
N HIS A 304 -6.35 8.06 4.33
CA HIS A 304 -4.97 7.62 4.06
C HIS A 304 -4.94 6.60 2.91
N TYR A 305 -5.94 5.73 2.82
CA TYR A 305 -6.09 4.80 1.70
C TYR A 305 -6.36 5.53 0.37
N CYS A 306 -7.26 6.53 0.35
CA CYS A 306 -7.47 7.36 -0.84
C CYS A 306 -6.21 8.17 -1.24
N GLU A 307 -5.44 8.68 -0.28
CA GLU A 307 -4.15 9.35 -0.53
C GLU A 307 -3.10 8.40 -1.13
N LEU A 308 -3.09 7.13 -0.68
CA LEU A 308 -2.31 6.07 -1.32
C LEU A 308 -2.74 5.89 -2.79
N LEU A 309 -4.04 5.80 -3.07
CA LEU A 309 -4.56 5.70 -4.45
C LEU A 309 -4.19 6.92 -5.31
N GLU A 310 -4.15 8.12 -4.75
CA GLU A 310 -3.68 9.34 -5.45
C GLU A 310 -2.18 9.28 -5.78
N ASN A 311 -1.36 8.73 -4.88
CA ASN A 311 0.05 8.50 -5.13
C ASN A 311 0.26 7.44 -6.21
N LEU A 312 -0.52 6.35 -6.19
CA LEU A 312 -0.53 5.33 -7.22
C LEU A 312 -0.96 5.92 -8.57
N GLN A 313 -2.03 6.71 -8.62
CA GLN A 313 -2.48 7.45 -9.80
C GLN A 313 -1.32 8.24 -10.41
N THR A 314 -0.62 9.02 -9.59
CA THR A 314 0.53 9.82 -10.03
C THR A 314 1.67 8.96 -10.56
N GLY A 315 1.95 7.83 -9.89
CA GLY A 315 2.95 6.84 -10.30
C GLY A 315 2.64 6.26 -11.68
N LEU A 316 1.42 5.75 -11.84
CA LEU A 316 0.94 5.03 -13.01
C LEU A 316 0.70 5.94 -14.23
N THR A 317 0.64 7.27 -14.08
CA THR A 317 0.40 8.19 -15.21
C THR A 317 1.59 9.07 -15.58
N GLY A 318 2.81 8.68 -15.22
CA GLY A 318 4.03 9.33 -15.72
C GLY A 318 4.99 9.87 -14.66
N LYS A 319 4.85 9.46 -13.39
CA LYS A 319 5.91 9.64 -12.38
C LYS A 319 6.21 8.33 -11.63
N PRO A 320 6.67 7.27 -12.31
CA PRO A 320 6.85 5.93 -11.72
C PRO A 320 7.63 5.88 -10.39
N GLN A 321 8.55 6.82 -10.16
CA GLN A 321 9.26 6.99 -8.89
C GLN A 321 8.36 7.24 -7.67
N LYS A 322 7.10 7.63 -7.87
CA LYS A 322 6.10 7.81 -6.81
C LYS A 322 5.45 6.49 -6.34
N LEU A 323 5.76 5.35 -6.97
CA LEU A 323 5.34 4.04 -6.48
C LEU A 323 6.08 3.61 -5.20
N MET A 324 7.33 4.01 -5.01
CA MET A 324 8.10 3.65 -3.81
C MET A 324 7.53 4.23 -2.49
N PRO A 325 7.09 5.50 -2.44
CA PRO A 325 6.34 6.03 -1.28
C PRO A 325 5.04 5.27 -0.97
N ALA A 326 4.34 4.75 -1.98
CA ALA A 326 3.11 3.98 -1.80
C ALA A 326 3.36 2.67 -1.02
N VAL A 327 4.53 2.06 -1.22
CA VAL A 327 4.98 0.89 -0.46
C VAL A 327 5.24 1.22 1.01
N ILE A 328 5.82 2.37 1.33
CA ILE A 328 6.04 2.81 2.73
C ILE A 328 4.70 3.10 3.41
N ALA A 329 3.72 3.64 2.67
CA ALA A 329 2.38 3.90 3.17
C ALA A 329 1.65 2.59 3.59
N MET A 330 1.99 1.43 3.04
CA MET A 330 1.45 0.14 3.48
C MET A 330 1.78 -0.18 4.95
N CYS A 331 2.97 0.22 5.44
CA CYS A 331 3.32 0.07 6.85
C CYS A 331 2.42 0.94 7.74
N SER A 332 2.17 2.18 7.34
CA SER A 332 1.26 3.09 8.05
C SER A 332 -0.17 2.55 8.05
N LEU A 333 -0.64 2.01 6.93
CA LEU A 333 -1.98 1.40 6.83
C LEU A 333 -2.11 0.20 7.77
N ARG A 334 -1.10 -0.66 7.88
CA ARG A 334 -1.08 -1.75 8.86
C ARG A 334 -1.24 -1.23 10.29
N ASP A 335 -0.46 -0.20 10.65
CA ASP A 335 -0.44 0.34 12.01
C ASP A 335 -1.78 1.01 12.35
N ASP A 336 -2.37 1.77 11.41
CA ASP A 336 -3.71 2.34 11.54
C ASP A 336 -4.78 1.24 11.67
N PHE A 337 -4.70 0.18 10.85
CA PHE A 337 -5.62 -0.95 10.91
C PHE A 337 -5.58 -1.59 12.30
N ARG A 338 -4.38 -1.90 12.81
CA ARG A 338 -4.19 -2.52 14.13
C ARG A 338 -4.68 -1.63 15.27
N ALA A 339 -4.45 -0.33 15.17
CA ALA A 339 -4.94 0.64 16.15
C ALA A 339 -6.48 0.69 16.16
N ILE A 340 -7.14 0.58 15.01
CA ILE A 340 -8.60 0.50 14.92
C ILE A 340 -9.10 -0.81 15.54
N THR A 341 -8.53 -1.95 15.14
CA THR A 341 -8.93 -3.27 15.65
C THR A 341 -8.62 -3.51 17.11
N ALA A 342 -7.76 -2.70 17.75
CA ALA A 342 -7.56 -2.76 19.19
C ALA A 342 -8.81 -2.32 20.00
N ASN A 343 -9.81 -1.71 19.35
CA ASN A 343 -11.03 -1.23 20.01
C ASN A 343 -12.19 -2.22 19.80
N PRO A 344 -12.97 -2.54 20.84
CA PRO A 344 -14.16 -3.38 20.70
C PRO A 344 -15.21 -2.69 19.83
N TYR A 345 -16.03 -3.49 19.16
CA TYR A 345 -17.12 -2.99 18.33
C TYR A 345 -18.23 -2.41 19.23
N PRO A 346 -18.79 -1.23 18.89
CA PRO A 346 -19.85 -0.61 19.69
C PRO A 346 -21.11 -1.50 19.77
N GLY A 347 -21.42 -1.99 20.97
CA GLY A 347 -22.59 -2.84 21.21
C GLY A 347 -22.35 -4.34 21.03
N ASP A 348 -21.16 -4.75 20.57
CA ASP A 348 -20.76 -6.15 20.46
C ASP A 348 -19.29 -6.31 20.87
N SER A 349 -19.04 -6.65 22.13
CA SER A 349 -17.68 -6.77 22.67
C SER A 349 -16.94 -8.02 22.21
N GLU A 350 -17.59 -8.96 21.53
CA GLU A 350 -16.92 -10.13 20.93
C GLU A 350 -16.23 -9.75 19.62
N TYR A 351 -16.70 -8.68 18.97
CA TYR A 351 -16.16 -8.15 17.74
C TYR A 351 -15.38 -6.86 17.99
N HIS A 352 -14.54 -6.50 17.04
CA HIS A 352 -13.70 -5.31 17.07
C HIS A 352 -14.03 -4.37 15.92
N CYS A 353 -13.71 -3.09 16.09
CA CYS A 353 -13.78 -2.11 15.03
C CYS A 353 -12.86 -2.52 13.86
N ALA A 354 -13.24 -2.20 12.63
CA ALA A 354 -12.42 -2.48 11.46
C ALA A 354 -12.46 -1.34 10.45
N PRO A 355 -11.39 -1.15 9.67
CA PRO A 355 -11.43 -0.27 8.50
C PRO A 355 -12.44 -0.75 7.45
N THR A 356 -12.99 0.20 6.70
CA THR A 356 -14.08 -0.07 5.75
C THR A 356 -13.69 0.17 4.28
N PHE A 357 -12.53 0.80 4.06
CA PHE A 357 -12.01 1.14 2.73
C PHE A 357 -13.01 1.93 1.86
N GLU A 358 -13.91 2.69 2.50
CA GLU A 358 -14.89 3.52 1.78
C GLU A 358 -14.22 4.74 1.17
N TYR A 359 -14.61 5.08 -0.07
CA TYR A 359 -14.07 6.24 -0.75
C TYR A 359 -14.35 7.53 0.03
N THR A 360 -13.28 8.12 0.55
CA THR A 360 -13.33 9.40 1.26
C THR A 360 -12.60 10.40 0.39
N PRO A 361 -13.31 11.21 -0.43
CA PRO A 361 -12.66 12.19 -1.27
C PRO A 361 -11.80 13.09 -0.38
N ASN A 362 -10.60 13.39 -0.84
CA ASN A 362 -9.87 14.52 -0.29
C ASN A 362 -10.80 15.72 -0.43
N LYS A 363 -11.23 16.30 0.70
CA LYS A 363 -11.89 17.61 0.68
C LYS A 363 -10.92 18.47 -0.08
N THR A 364 -11.29 18.88 -1.29
CA THR A 364 -10.47 19.72 -2.16
C THR A 364 -9.86 20.80 -1.27
N SER A 365 -8.57 20.68 -0.98
CA SER A 365 -7.81 21.80 -0.48
C SER A 365 -8.10 22.90 -1.48
N LYS A 366 -8.66 24.01 -1.02
CA LYS A 366 -8.84 25.22 -1.84
C LYS A 366 -7.59 25.40 -2.71
N PRO A 367 -7.75 25.84 -3.97
CA PRO A 367 -6.68 25.79 -4.98
C PRO A 367 -5.35 26.15 -4.35
N VAL A 368 -4.43 25.18 -4.38
CA VAL A 368 -3.08 25.28 -3.82
C VAL A 368 -2.53 26.63 -4.24
N LYS A 369 -2.45 27.57 -3.28
CA LYS A 369 -1.70 28.81 -3.44
C LYS A 369 -0.31 28.38 -3.90
N SER A 370 0.23 29.02 -4.93
CA SER A 370 1.41 28.54 -5.66
C SER A 370 2.44 27.91 -4.72
N GLN A 371 2.95 26.72 -5.06
CA GLN A 371 3.91 25.97 -4.25
C GLN A 371 5.02 26.86 -3.67
N SER A 372 5.51 27.84 -4.44
CA SER A 372 6.47 28.86 -4.01
C SER A 372 6.07 29.67 -2.76
N LEU A 373 4.79 30.00 -2.59
CA LEU A 373 4.26 30.79 -1.48
C LEU A 373 4.07 29.93 -0.21
N VAL A 374 3.66 28.67 -0.37
CA VAL A 374 3.51 27.71 0.74
C VAL A 374 4.87 27.33 1.31
N PHE A 375 5.87 27.11 0.45
CA PHE A 375 7.25 26.88 0.87
C PHE A 375 7.80 28.05 1.70
N ALA A 376 7.62 29.29 1.24
CA ALA A 376 8.09 30.46 1.95
C ALA A 376 7.47 30.59 3.36
N ASN A 377 6.19 30.29 3.51
CA ASN A 377 5.51 30.40 4.81
C ASN A 377 5.92 29.29 5.80
N ASN A 378 6.04 28.04 5.34
CA ASN A 378 6.48 26.93 6.19
C ASN A 378 7.94 27.12 6.63
N GLN A 379 8.79 27.64 5.73
CA GLN A 379 10.15 28.02 6.05
C GLN A 379 10.21 29.10 7.13
N VAL A 380 9.40 30.15 7.03
CA VAL A 380 9.32 31.20 8.06
C VAL A 380 8.86 30.62 9.40
N THR A 381 7.94 29.65 9.42
CA THR A 381 7.53 28.96 10.65
C THR A 381 8.70 28.20 11.28
N LEU A 382 9.50 27.47 10.49
CA LEU A 382 10.66 26.74 11.02
C LEU A 382 11.79 27.66 11.48
N GLU A 383 12.06 28.74 10.76
CA GLU A 383 13.04 29.76 11.18
C GLU A 383 12.64 30.41 12.51
N LYS A 384 11.35 30.72 12.69
CA LYS A 384 10.80 31.22 13.96
C LYS A 384 10.90 30.19 15.08
N LEU A 385 10.59 28.92 14.78
CA LEU A 385 10.70 27.84 15.76
C LEU A 385 12.15 27.64 16.20
N GLN A 386 13.11 27.67 15.27
CA GLN A 386 14.54 27.61 15.60
C GLN A 386 14.97 28.79 16.45
N HIS A 387 14.54 30.01 16.10
CA HIS A 387 14.83 31.19 16.88
C HIS A 387 14.27 31.06 18.31
N ALA A 388 13.08 30.50 18.47
CA ALA A 388 12.48 30.21 19.77
C ALA A 388 13.34 29.25 20.61
N TYR A 389 13.87 28.18 20.02
CA TYR A 389 14.82 27.28 20.69
C TYR A 389 16.13 27.99 21.06
N SER A 390 16.72 28.77 20.16
CA SER A 390 17.98 29.49 20.42
C SER A 390 17.87 30.57 21.51
N THR A 391 16.67 31.10 21.74
CA THR A 391 16.40 32.17 22.71
C THR A 391 15.69 31.68 23.97
N GLY A 392 15.39 30.38 24.07
CA GLY A 392 14.63 29.82 25.19
C GLY A 392 13.19 30.35 25.30
N ASN A 393 12.57 30.73 24.18
CA ASN A 393 11.25 31.38 24.16
C ASN A 393 10.11 30.39 23.86
N LEU A 394 9.61 29.73 24.91
CA LEU A 394 8.52 28.76 24.81
C LEU A 394 7.25 29.32 24.14
N GLN A 395 6.86 30.56 24.45
CA GLN A 395 5.66 31.17 23.87
C GLN A 395 5.80 31.36 22.35
N MET A 396 6.98 31.72 21.87
CA MET A 396 7.27 31.80 20.45
C MET A 396 7.25 30.42 19.77
N ALA A 397 7.77 29.39 20.44
CA ALA A 397 7.73 28.02 19.92
C ALA A 397 6.28 27.52 19.81
N MET A 398 5.47 27.69 20.85
CA MET A 398 4.05 27.31 20.85
C MET A 398 3.26 28.06 19.78
N ALA A 399 3.55 29.33 19.55
CA ALA A 399 2.92 30.11 18.49
C ALA A 399 3.23 29.57 17.09
N CYS A 400 4.25 28.72 16.90
CA CYS A 400 4.54 28.07 15.61
C CYS A 400 3.76 26.78 15.41
N MET A 401 3.04 26.29 16.43
CA MET A 401 2.43 24.95 16.47
C MET A 401 0.90 25.03 16.53
N ALA A 402 0.24 24.03 15.95
CA ALA A 402 -1.19 23.85 16.08
C ALA A 402 -1.53 23.35 17.49
N GLU A 403 -2.77 23.55 17.95
CA GLU A 403 -3.20 23.10 19.28
C GLU A 403 -3.10 21.58 19.45
N ASN A 404 -3.23 20.84 18.34
CA ASN A 404 -3.16 19.39 18.27
C ASN A 404 -1.76 18.85 17.90
N ILE A 405 -0.69 19.62 18.12
CA ILE A 405 0.69 19.19 17.85
C ILE A 405 1.03 17.84 18.49
N ILE A 406 1.68 16.97 17.74
CA ILE A 406 2.34 15.77 18.25
C ILE A 406 3.84 16.01 18.21
N TRP A 407 4.51 15.93 19.35
CA TRP A 407 5.97 15.96 19.46
C TRP A 407 6.49 14.59 19.89
N ASP A 408 7.13 13.88 18.98
CA ASP A 408 7.68 12.55 19.19
C ASP A 408 9.21 12.61 19.23
N ILE A 409 9.76 12.50 20.43
CA ILE A 409 11.19 12.36 20.71
C ILE A 409 11.42 11.05 21.47
N SER A 410 10.94 9.95 20.90
CA SER A 410 11.02 8.62 21.51
C SER A 410 12.48 8.21 21.81
N GLY A 411 12.69 7.67 23.01
CA GLY A 411 14.00 7.29 23.53
C GLY A 411 13.87 6.49 24.83
N PRO A 412 15.00 6.09 25.43
CA PRO A 412 15.00 5.27 26.65
C PRO A 412 14.49 6.08 27.86
N LEU A 413 13.89 5.37 28.83
CA LEU A 413 13.18 5.95 29.99
C LEU A 413 14.07 6.84 30.90
N ASP A 414 15.38 6.65 30.83
CA ASP A 414 16.37 7.39 31.61
C ASP A 414 16.78 8.73 30.98
N VAL A 415 16.25 9.07 29.80
CA VAL A 415 16.29 10.43 29.26
C VAL A 415 14.97 11.12 29.62
N PRO A 416 14.93 12.04 30.61
CA PRO A 416 13.69 12.51 31.23
C PRO A 416 12.69 13.19 30.29
N TYR A 417 13.18 13.76 29.18
CA TYR A 417 12.37 14.44 28.18
C TYR A 417 12.12 13.58 26.93
N ALA A 418 12.56 12.32 26.90
CA ALA A 418 12.25 11.40 25.81
C ALA A 418 10.82 10.85 25.95
N GLY A 419 10.10 10.77 24.84
CA GLY A 419 8.71 10.31 24.80
C GLY A 419 7.89 11.02 23.75
N VAL A 420 6.57 10.77 23.79
CA VAL A 420 5.60 11.40 22.90
C VAL A 420 4.73 12.38 23.70
N PHE A 421 4.65 13.60 23.21
CA PHE A 421 3.97 14.71 23.86
C PHE A 421 2.86 15.23 22.95
N TYR A 422 1.69 15.46 23.53
CA TYR A 422 0.48 15.85 22.79
C TYR A 422 0.02 17.24 23.20
N GLY A 423 -0.30 18.04 22.19
CA GLY A 423 -0.78 19.40 22.32
C GLY A 423 0.23 20.35 22.98
N HIS A 424 -0.20 21.58 23.17
CA HIS A 424 0.61 22.64 23.79
C HIS A 424 1.01 22.33 25.23
N GLU A 425 0.15 21.64 25.99
CA GLU A 425 0.45 21.21 27.37
C GLU A 425 1.57 20.17 27.40
N GLY A 426 1.47 19.13 26.54
CA GLY A 426 2.52 18.12 26.42
C GLY A 426 3.84 18.73 25.95
N PHE A 427 3.80 19.62 24.96
CA PHE A 427 4.99 20.30 24.48
C PHE A 427 5.65 21.19 25.56
N SER A 428 4.85 21.90 26.36
CA SER A 428 5.36 22.70 27.48
C SER A 428 6.02 21.82 28.55
N ARG A 429 5.47 20.63 28.81
CA ARG A 429 6.08 19.64 29.71
C ARG A 429 7.42 19.15 29.17
N PHE A 430 7.48 18.79 27.88
CA PHE A 430 8.74 18.44 27.21
C PHE A 430 9.79 19.53 27.40
N TRP A 431 9.42 20.78 27.11
CA TRP A 431 10.32 21.93 27.17
C TRP A 431 10.90 22.11 28.58
N SER A 432 10.06 22.00 29.61
CA SER A 432 10.49 22.10 31.00
C SER A 432 11.44 20.96 31.41
N LEU A 433 11.14 19.72 31.00
CA LEU A 433 11.98 18.55 31.29
C LEU A 433 13.34 18.68 30.60
N MET A 434 13.35 19.14 29.34
CA MET A 434 14.57 19.40 28.58
C MET A 434 15.43 20.46 29.27
N GLU A 435 14.85 21.62 29.61
CA GLU A 435 15.55 22.70 30.31
C GLU A 435 16.10 22.27 31.68
N GLN A 436 15.42 21.39 32.40
CA GLN A 436 15.92 20.87 33.68
C GLN A 436 17.07 19.87 33.50
N THR A 437 17.20 19.26 32.33
CA THR A 437 18.13 18.15 32.08
C THR A 437 19.43 18.60 31.43
N VAL A 438 19.40 19.51 30.46
CA VAL A 438 20.56 19.86 29.62
C VAL A 438 20.78 21.36 29.47
N GLU A 439 22.02 21.74 29.18
CA GLU A 439 22.45 23.07 28.72
C GLU A 439 22.96 22.96 27.28
N PHE A 440 22.34 23.64 26.32
CA PHE A 440 22.77 23.65 24.92
C PHE A 440 23.97 24.58 24.73
N SER A 441 24.98 24.13 23.98
CA SER A 441 26.11 24.97 23.55
C SER A 441 26.03 25.35 22.07
N SER A 442 25.41 24.52 21.23
CA SER A 442 25.10 24.84 19.82
C SER A 442 24.02 23.91 19.25
N VAL A 443 23.07 24.50 18.52
CA VAL A 443 22.10 23.78 17.67
C VAL A 443 22.37 24.24 16.24
N GLY A 444 22.99 23.38 15.44
CA GLY A 444 23.22 23.65 14.03
C GLY A 444 22.23 22.87 13.19
N ILE A 445 21.31 23.57 12.51
CA ILE A 445 20.62 22.95 11.37
C ILE A 445 21.59 23.00 10.20
N ASP A 446 22.02 21.85 9.72
CA ASP A 446 22.94 21.76 8.58
C ASP A 446 22.17 21.86 7.26
N LYS A 447 21.00 21.21 7.19
CA LYS A 447 20.16 21.17 5.99
C LYS A 447 18.67 21.12 6.33
N MET A 448 17.87 21.71 5.45
CA MET A 448 16.41 21.67 5.50
C MET A 448 15.86 21.32 4.11
N PHE A 449 14.93 20.37 4.07
CA PHE A 449 14.28 19.90 2.85
C PHE A 449 12.77 20.09 3.00
N PHE A 450 12.10 20.57 1.96
CA PHE A 450 10.65 20.72 1.93
C PHE A 450 10.04 19.84 0.86
N SER A 451 8.87 19.29 1.16
CA SER A 451 7.98 18.66 0.19
C SER A 451 6.55 18.98 0.59
N ASP A 452 5.88 19.83 -0.19
CA ASP A 452 4.50 20.27 0.06
C ASP A 452 4.28 20.82 1.49
N ASN A 453 3.43 20.19 2.29
CA ASN A 453 3.15 20.54 3.68
C ASN A 453 4.03 19.79 4.68
N GLN A 454 5.18 19.27 4.25
CA GLN A 454 6.13 18.57 5.09
C GLN A 454 7.53 19.18 4.97
N ALA A 455 8.31 19.04 6.03
CA ALA A 455 9.73 19.36 6.01
C ALA A 455 10.53 18.30 6.75
N MET A 456 11.80 18.18 6.38
CA MET A 456 12.80 17.43 7.12
C MET A 456 13.98 18.34 7.39
N THR A 457 14.39 18.47 8.65
CA THR A 457 15.65 19.12 9.01
C THR A 457 16.66 18.08 9.47
N TYR A 458 17.93 18.34 9.20
CA TYR A 458 19.05 17.54 9.68
C TYR A 458 20.07 18.47 10.33
N GLY A 459 20.66 18.04 11.42
CA GLY A 459 21.65 18.81 12.15
C GLY A 459 22.38 18.01 13.20
N GLY A 460 23.27 18.71 13.89
CA GLY A 460 23.97 18.21 15.07
C GLY A 460 23.55 18.98 16.32
N GLU A 461 23.57 18.28 17.45
CA GLU A 461 23.35 18.88 18.76
C GLU A 461 24.56 18.62 19.65
N GLN A 462 24.99 19.67 20.38
CA GLN A 462 25.99 19.56 21.44
C GLN A 462 25.49 20.26 22.69
N GLY A 463 25.68 19.61 23.84
CA GLY A 463 25.27 20.15 25.12
C GLY A 463 26.00 19.51 26.29
N ILE A 464 25.68 19.98 27.49
CA ILE A 464 26.19 19.46 28.76
C ILE A 464 25.00 19.10 29.63
N THR A 465 25.01 17.91 30.22
CA THR A 465 23.99 17.51 31.19
C THR A 465 24.11 18.32 32.48
N LYS A 466 23.00 18.76 33.06
CA LYS A 466 23.01 19.56 34.29
C LYS A 466 23.42 18.77 35.53
N SER A 467 23.01 17.50 35.61
CA SER A 467 23.25 16.64 36.77
C SER A 467 24.69 16.14 36.89
N THR A 468 25.32 15.73 35.79
CA THR A 468 26.66 15.11 35.80
C THR A 468 27.75 16.02 35.25
N ARG A 469 27.37 17.15 34.61
CA ARG A 469 28.29 18.07 33.90
C ARG A 469 29.11 17.41 32.79
N VAL A 470 28.64 16.28 32.25
CA VAL A 470 29.30 15.58 31.14
C VAL A 470 28.79 16.12 29.79
N PRO A 471 29.68 16.46 28.85
CA PRO A 471 29.29 16.88 27.51
C PRO A 471 28.75 15.69 26.70
N TYR A 472 27.79 15.96 25.82
CA TYR A 472 27.25 15.01 24.85
C TYR A 472 27.14 15.65 23.47
N SER A 473 27.13 14.81 22.44
CA SER A 473 26.91 15.20 21.06
C SER A 473 26.25 14.08 20.28
N TYR A 474 25.30 14.41 19.41
CA TYR A 474 24.69 13.49 18.46
C TYR A 474 24.16 14.23 17.23
N ASP A 475 24.05 13.48 16.14
CA ASP A 475 23.32 13.90 14.95
C ASP A 475 21.82 13.59 15.10
N TRP A 476 20.98 14.43 14.50
CA TRP A 476 19.54 14.28 14.54
C TRP A 476 18.89 14.66 13.20
N ALA A 477 17.71 14.08 12.96
CA ALA A 477 16.79 14.49 11.91
C ALA A 477 15.39 14.74 12.49
N ILE A 478 14.69 15.79 12.07
CA ILE A 478 13.32 16.06 12.51
C ILE A 478 12.40 16.15 11.30
N ARG A 479 11.35 15.30 11.29
CA ARG A 479 10.23 15.39 10.35
C ARG A 479 9.17 16.35 10.89
N TYR A 480 8.71 17.27 10.05
CA TYR A 480 7.63 18.21 10.33
C TYR A 480 6.45 17.99 9.38
N GLU A 481 5.24 18.21 9.90
CA GLU A 481 4.03 18.37 9.09
C GLU A 481 3.33 19.68 9.44
N PHE A 482 2.76 20.35 8.45
CA PHE A 482 2.10 21.64 8.59
C PHE A 482 0.63 21.56 8.21
N ASN A 483 -0.22 22.32 8.90
CA ASN A 483 -1.60 22.58 8.49
C ASN A 483 -1.69 23.76 7.50
N ASP A 484 -2.90 24.06 7.06
CA ASP A 484 -3.21 25.16 6.13
C ASP A 484 -2.84 26.56 6.69
N ASP A 485 -2.74 26.70 8.01
CA ASP A 485 -2.30 27.92 8.69
C ASP A 485 -0.77 28.01 8.87
N HIS A 486 -0.03 27.09 8.22
CA HIS A 486 1.42 26.96 8.30
C HIS A 486 1.93 26.71 9.73
N LYS A 487 1.08 26.13 10.58
CA LYS A 487 1.44 25.70 11.93
C LYS A 487 1.89 24.26 11.90
N VAL A 488 2.89 23.95 12.72
CA VAL A 488 3.39 22.59 12.87
C VAL A 488 2.35 21.74 13.60
N THR A 489 2.01 20.59 13.02
CA THR A 489 1.05 19.60 13.55
C THR A 489 1.73 18.31 13.98
N LEU A 490 2.88 17.99 13.38
CA LEU A 490 3.75 16.90 13.79
C LEU A 490 5.19 17.40 13.83
N MET A 491 5.89 17.01 14.89
CA MET A 491 7.34 16.98 14.95
C MET A 491 7.75 15.57 15.38
N ARG A 492 8.67 14.95 14.66
CA ARG A 492 9.23 13.64 15.03
C ARG A 492 10.74 13.64 14.87
N GLN A 493 11.47 13.42 15.96
CA GLN A 493 12.91 13.41 15.99
C GLN A 493 13.49 11.99 15.91
N TYR A 494 14.48 11.82 15.04
CA TYR A 494 15.31 10.63 14.89
C TYR A 494 16.72 10.98 15.33
N PHE A 495 17.24 10.29 16.33
CA PHE A 495 18.60 10.49 16.84
C PHE A 495 19.09 9.23 17.56
N ASN A 496 20.37 9.18 17.92
CA ASN A 496 20.91 8.12 18.77
C ASN A 496 20.87 8.57 20.25
N PRO A 497 19.93 8.07 21.06
CA PRO A 497 19.78 8.52 22.44
C PRO A 497 20.87 7.99 23.38
N MET A 498 21.66 6.99 22.98
CA MET A 498 22.68 6.38 23.86
C MET A 498 23.75 7.39 24.31
N ARG A 499 24.00 8.45 23.51
CA ARG A 499 25.00 9.48 23.84
C ARG A 499 24.57 10.33 25.02
N ILE A 500 23.32 10.79 25.03
CA ILE A 500 22.76 11.58 26.14
C ILE A 500 22.51 10.67 27.36
N GLN A 501 22.05 9.45 27.13
CA GLN A 501 21.85 8.44 28.16
C GLN A 501 23.14 8.16 28.95
N ALA A 502 24.25 7.91 28.25
CA ALA A 502 25.55 7.68 28.85
C ALA A 502 26.06 8.90 29.64
N ALA A 503 25.81 10.12 29.14
CA ALA A 503 26.18 11.35 29.84
C ALA A 503 25.39 11.55 31.14
N LEU A 504 24.09 11.22 31.14
CA LEU A 504 23.23 11.30 32.33
C LEU A 504 23.57 10.25 33.40
N ALA A 505 24.09 9.09 32.99
CA ALA A 505 24.51 8.02 33.89
C ALA A 505 25.95 8.18 34.43
N ALA A 506 26.72 9.14 33.92
CA ALA A 506 28.12 9.32 34.29
C ALA A 506 28.29 9.91 35.72
N PRO A 507 29.42 9.65 36.39
CA PRO A 507 29.74 10.33 37.65
C PRO A 507 29.82 11.84 37.46
N HIS A 508 29.42 12.63 38.46
CA HIS A 508 29.51 14.10 38.38
C HIS A 508 30.97 14.55 38.13
N ALA A 509 31.22 15.21 37.01
CA ALA A 509 32.53 15.76 36.67
C ALA A 509 32.82 16.98 37.55
N SER A 510 33.67 16.81 38.57
CA SER A 510 34.22 17.92 39.35
C SER A 510 35.32 18.61 38.54
N THR A 511 35.03 19.86 38.12
CA THR A 511 35.92 20.85 37.45
C THR A 511 36.41 20.54 36.03
N LEU A 512 36.14 21.47 35.11
CA LEU A 512 36.73 21.58 33.77
C LEU A 512 38.27 21.71 33.87
N PRO A 513 39.07 20.97 33.09
CA PRO A 513 40.45 21.35 32.84
C PRO A 513 40.45 22.64 32.02
N ALA A 514 41.07 23.69 32.57
CA ALA A 514 41.54 24.81 31.78
C ALA A 514 42.61 24.33 30.77
N ASP A 515 42.70 25.05 29.65
CA ASP A 515 43.66 24.88 28.55
C ASP A 515 43.28 23.88 27.43
N LEU A 516 42.61 24.42 26.40
CA LEU A 516 42.91 24.04 25.03
C LEU A 516 43.41 25.28 24.26
N PRO A 517 44.48 25.17 23.45
CA PRO A 517 45.16 26.31 22.87
C PRO A 517 44.40 26.89 21.66
N HIS A 518 44.40 28.22 21.57
CA HIS A 518 43.94 28.95 20.39
C HIS A 518 44.74 28.58 19.14
N PRO A 519 44.10 28.36 17.97
CA PRO A 519 44.81 28.34 16.70
C PRO A 519 45.16 29.78 16.30
N THR A 520 46.45 30.01 16.13
CA THR A 520 47.03 31.26 15.63
C THR A 520 46.84 31.43 14.12
N SER A 521 46.45 32.67 13.77
CA SER A 521 46.50 33.41 12.49
C SER A 521 45.68 32.92 11.31
#